data_AF-A0AAN8LBN8-F1
#
_entry.id   AF-A0AAN8LBN8-F1
#
_cell.length_a   1.000
_cell.length_b   1.000
_cell.length_c   1.000
_cell.angle_alpha   90.00
_cell.angle_beta   90.00
_cell.angle_gamma   90.00
#
_symmetry.space_group_name_H-M   'P 1'
#
loop_
_entity.id
_entity.type
_entity.pdbx_description
1 polymer ?
#
loop_
_entity_poly.entity_id
_entity_poly.type
_entity_poly.pdbx_seq_one_letter_code
_entity_poly.pdbx_strand_id
1 'polypeptide(L)'
;MDEGTLESAIAAYGTQLQQVEIALLAGLDPSQQADLLKLKVDLSQLIELTEASLVSVKKSRQLATLKEADGLQSLATGTPANDGLDNEFAAFYSEVGEVSGSSSDTRERENEREDEGEVEALSGTKVRAPYCTSWGTLEYHNAMIVGTESCKGDEAQVRVLYVHPTQKSMKPCPFFLEDNCRFADNCRVLPW
;
A
#
# COMPACT_ATOMS: atom_id res chain seq x y z
N MET A 1 20.04 -16.73 11.94
CA MET A 1 20.38 -15.91 13.12
C MET A 1 19.21 -16.03 14.06
N ASP A 2 19.47 -16.50 15.27
CA ASP A 2 18.41 -16.75 16.25
C ASP A 2 18.14 -15.48 17.06
N GLU A 3 16.88 -15.28 17.41
CA GLU A 3 16.39 -14.11 18.16
C GLU A 3 17.17 -13.89 19.47
N GLY A 4 17.40 -14.96 20.24
CA GLY A 4 18.15 -14.89 21.50
C GLY A 4 19.63 -14.52 21.33
N THR A 5 20.23 -14.83 20.17
CA THR A 5 21.62 -14.47 19.86
C THR A 5 21.76 -12.97 19.65
N LEU A 6 20.79 -12.36 18.95
CA LEU A 6 20.73 -10.92 18.72
C LEU A 6 20.44 -10.15 20.03
N GLU A 7 19.53 -10.64 20.86
CA GLU A 7 19.24 -10.03 22.17
C GLU A 7 20.45 -10.08 23.11
N SER A 8 21.16 -11.20 23.14
CA SER A 8 22.39 -11.33 23.94
C SER A 8 23.50 -10.39 23.43
N ALA A 9 23.60 -10.20 22.11
CA ALA A 9 24.56 -9.27 21.51
C ALA A 9 24.23 -7.81 21.87
N ILE A 10 22.96 -7.41 21.81
CA ILE A 10 22.51 -6.07 22.21
C ILE A 10 22.86 -5.79 23.69
N ALA A 11 22.59 -6.75 24.59
CA ALA A 11 22.92 -6.62 26.00
C ALA A 11 24.45 -6.49 26.24
N ALA A 12 25.25 -7.24 25.50
CA ALA A 12 26.71 -7.15 25.57
C ALA A 12 27.21 -5.78 25.10
N TYR A 13 26.71 -5.27 23.95
CA TYR A 13 27.07 -3.94 23.44
C TYR A 13 26.60 -2.81 24.37
N GLY A 14 25.42 -2.93 24.98
CA GLY A 14 24.93 -1.98 25.97
C GLY A 14 25.82 -1.91 27.21
N THR A 15 26.32 -3.06 27.68
CA THR A 15 27.27 -3.13 28.81
C THR A 15 28.60 -2.47 28.44
N GLN A 16 29.11 -2.72 27.24
CA GLN A 16 30.33 -2.08 26.71
C GLN A 16 30.16 -0.57 26.60
N LEU A 17 28.99 -0.09 26.14
CA LEU A 17 28.69 1.33 26.03
C LEU A 17 28.65 2.02 27.41
N GLN A 18 28.04 1.40 28.41
CA GLN A 18 28.08 1.89 29.79
C GLN A 18 29.51 1.98 30.33
N GLN A 19 30.35 0.98 30.04
CA GLN A 19 31.75 1.00 30.45
C GLN A 19 32.52 2.16 29.79
N VAL A 20 32.27 2.45 28.51
CA VAL A 20 32.84 3.59 27.79
C VAL A 20 32.36 4.91 28.37
N GLU A 21 31.08 5.03 28.75
CA GLU A 21 30.54 6.24 29.39
C GLU A 21 31.16 6.48 30.76
N ILE A 22 31.34 5.43 31.57
CA ILE A 22 32.03 5.53 32.87
C ILE A 22 33.48 5.98 32.68
N ALA A 23 34.19 5.46 31.67
CA ALA A 23 35.55 5.88 31.36
C ALA A 23 35.60 7.35 30.89
N LEU A 24 34.63 7.80 30.09
CA LEU A 24 34.51 9.20 29.69
C LEU A 24 34.25 10.12 30.89
N LEU A 25 33.44 9.69 31.86
CA LEU A 25 33.16 10.44 33.09
C LEU A 25 34.36 10.48 34.05
N ALA A 26 35.19 9.45 34.06
CA ALA A 26 36.40 9.38 34.88
C ALA A 26 37.50 10.36 34.43
N GLY A 27 37.33 11.06 33.30
CA GLY A 27 38.21 12.12 32.85
C GLY A 27 39.57 11.62 32.39
N LEU A 28 39.59 10.74 31.40
CA LEU A 28 40.82 10.25 30.75
C LEU A 28 41.44 11.31 29.81
N ASP A 29 42.68 11.03 29.36
CA ASP A 29 43.46 11.89 28.46
C ASP A 29 42.66 12.36 27.23
N PRO A 30 42.89 13.62 26.77
CA PRO A 30 42.10 14.24 25.71
C PRO A 30 42.19 13.53 24.35
N SER A 31 43.25 12.77 24.09
CA SER A 31 43.36 11.92 22.89
C SER A 31 42.48 10.66 22.99
N GLN A 32 42.48 9.99 24.14
CA GLN A 32 41.64 8.82 24.38
C GLN A 32 40.16 9.19 24.49
N GLN A 33 39.85 10.41 24.94
CA GLN A 33 38.48 10.92 24.99
C GLN A 33 37.85 11.00 23.59
N ALA A 34 38.60 11.43 22.57
CA ALA A 34 38.10 11.47 21.19
C ALA A 34 37.83 10.06 20.64
N ASP A 35 38.72 9.11 20.91
CA ASP A 35 38.57 7.71 20.50
C ASP A 35 37.39 7.02 21.22
N LEU A 36 37.20 7.29 22.52
CA LEU A 36 36.07 6.77 23.30
C LEU A 36 34.73 7.36 22.84
N LEU A 37 34.69 8.64 22.45
CA LEU A 37 33.49 9.24 21.87
C LEU A 37 33.14 8.58 20.52
N LYS A 38 34.15 8.33 19.68
CA LYS A 38 33.94 7.60 18.43
C LYS A 38 33.43 6.18 18.70
N LEU A 39 34.05 5.46 19.63
CA LEU A 39 33.63 4.11 20.01
C LEU A 39 32.20 4.08 20.55
N LYS A 40 31.78 5.09 21.33
CA LYS A 40 30.40 5.24 21.79
C LYS A 40 29.42 5.39 20.63
N VAL A 41 29.75 6.21 19.64
CA VAL A 41 28.92 6.40 18.43
C VAL A 41 28.81 5.09 17.65
N ASP A 42 29.95 4.44 17.42
CA ASP A 42 30.01 3.17 16.68
C ASP A 42 29.20 2.06 17.39
N LEU A 43 29.31 1.95 18.72
CA LEU A 43 28.52 1.01 19.54
C LEU A 43 27.02 1.33 19.52
N SER A 44 26.64 2.61 19.59
CA SER A 44 25.23 3.02 19.52
C SER A 44 24.61 2.64 18.16
N GLN A 45 25.35 2.89 17.07
CA GLN A 45 24.91 2.52 15.72
C GLN A 45 24.81 1.00 15.55
N LEU A 46 25.74 0.24 16.12
CA LEU A 46 25.69 -1.23 16.07
C LEU A 46 24.47 -1.78 16.82
N ILE A 47 24.12 -1.19 17.97
CA ILE A 47 22.90 -1.53 18.72
C ILE A 47 21.67 -1.25 17.85
N GLU A 48 21.56 -0.07 17.24
CA GLU A 48 20.43 0.28 16.38
C GLU A 48 20.25 -0.70 15.20
N LEU A 49 21.35 -1.06 14.52
CA LEU A 49 21.32 -2.01 13.41
C LEU A 49 20.94 -3.43 13.86
N THR A 50 21.39 -3.85 15.04
CA THR A 50 21.06 -5.16 15.60
C THR A 50 19.62 -5.23 16.10
N GLU A 51 19.09 -4.15 16.68
CA GLU A 51 17.68 -4.01 17.04
C GLU A 51 16.78 -4.04 15.80
N ALA A 52 17.13 -3.30 14.74
CA ALA A 52 16.40 -3.36 13.47
C ALA A 52 16.39 -4.77 12.87
N SER A 53 17.52 -5.48 12.95
CA SER A 53 17.62 -6.88 12.52
C SER A 53 16.75 -7.81 13.38
N LEU A 54 16.72 -7.60 14.70
CA LEU A 54 15.87 -8.36 15.63
C LEU A 54 14.38 -8.17 15.34
N VAL A 55 13.94 -6.93 15.10
CA VAL A 55 12.55 -6.61 14.72
C VAL A 55 12.17 -7.32 13.43
N SER A 56 13.06 -7.32 12.43
CA SER A 56 12.84 -8.01 11.16
C SER A 56 12.68 -9.53 11.35
N VAL A 57 13.51 -10.15 12.18
CA VAL A 57 13.44 -11.58 12.52
C VAL A 57 12.17 -11.92 13.31
N LYS A 58 11.80 -11.09 14.30
CA LYS A 58 10.55 -11.26 15.06
C LYS A 58 9.32 -11.17 14.16
N LYS A 59 9.31 -10.20 13.24
CA LYS A 59 8.23 -10.02 12.27
C LYS A 59 8.08 -11.22 11.34
N SER A 60 9.18 -11.71 10.77
CA SER A 60 9.13 -12.89 9.88
C SER A 60 8.69 -14.15 10.63
N ARG A 61 9.11 -14.34 11.88
CA ARG A 61 8.67 -15.43 12.75
C ARG A 61 7.17 -15.37 13.04
N GLN A 62 6.64 -14.21 13.43
CA GLN A 62 5.21 -14.02 13.67
C GLN A 62 4.38 -14.28 12.41
N LEU A 63 4.82 -13.75 11.26
CA LEU A 63 4.17 -14.00 9.97
C LEU A 63 4.19 -15.49 9.59
N ALA A 64 5.28 -16.21 9.88
CA ALA A 64 5.35 -17.65 9.66
C ALA A 64 4.36 -18.41 10.55
N THR A 65 4.25 -18.08 11.84
CA THR A 65 3.30 -18.71 12.76
C THR A 65 1.84 -18.46 12.33
N LEU A 66 1.51 -17.25 11.87
CA LEU A 66 0.17 -16.95 11.33
C LEU A 66 -0.11 -17.73 10.04
N LYS A 67 0.87 -17.85 9.15
CA LYS A 67 0.73 -18.60 7.89
C LYS A 67 0.59 -20.12 8.13
N GLU A 68 1.24 -20.67 9.15
CA GLU A 68 1.07 -22.07 9.53
C GLU A 68 -0.29 -22.34 10.19
N ALA A 69 -0.82 -21.40 10.98
CA ALA A 69 -2.17 -21.48 11.52
C ALA A 69 -3.25 -21.42 10.43
N ASP A 70 -2.99 -20.69 9.34
CA ASP A 70 -3.83 -20.64 8.14
C ASP A 70 -3.68 -21.91 7.26
N GLY A 71 -2.45 -22.43 7.16
CA GLY A 71 -2.13 -23.63 6.38
C GLY A 71 -2.66 -24.96 6.96
N LEU A 72 -2.93 -25.03 8.26
CA LEU A 72 -3.53 -26.22 8.91
C LEU A 72 -5.05 -26.38 8.66
N GLN A 73 -5.69 -25.41 8.00
CA GLN A 73 -7.07 -25.52 7.53
C GLN A 73 -7.18 -26.03 6.08
N SER A 74 -6.06 -26.30 5.41
CA SER A 74 -6.04 -26.72 4.00
C SER A 74 -5.53 -28.16 3.79
N LEU A 75 -5.76 -29.08 4.73
CA LEU A 75 -5.50 -30.50 4.49
C LEU A 75 -6.43 -31.47 5.25
N ALA A 76 -7.74 -31.20 5.27
CA ALA A 76 -8.75 -32.25 5.48
C ALA A 76 -10.14 -31.76 5.04
N THR A 77 -10.68 -32.42 4.01
CA THR A 77 -12.13 -32.56 3.74
C THR A 77 -12.84 -31.31 3.21
N GLY A 78 -13.39 -31.42 1.98
CA GLY A 78 -14.33 -30.42 1.47
C GLY A 78 -15.55 -30.30 2.38
N THR A 79 -15.76 -29.12 2.97
CA THR A 79 -17.02 -28.61 3.53
C THR A 79 -16.83 -27.10 3.75
N PRO A 80 -17.78 -26.23 3.35
CA PRO A 80 -17.69 -24.80 3.54
C PRO A 80 -17.98 -24.47 5.00
N ALA A 81 -16.98 -23.93 5.71
CA ALA A 81 -17.15 -23.43 7.07
C ALA A 81 -16.32 -22.18 7.34
N ASN A 82 -16.03 -21.40 6.29
CA ASN A 82 -15.58 -20.00 6.43
C ASN A 82 -16.75 -19.00 6.41
N ASP A 83 -17.99 -19.48 6.23
CA ASP A 83 -19.22 -18.68 6.25
C ASP A 83 -19.49 -17.98 7.59
N GLY A 84 -18.76 -18.28 8.67
CA GLY A 84 -18.95 -17.62 9.97
C GLY A 84 -18.25 -16.26 10.05
N LEU A 85 -16.95 -16.23 9.74
CA LEU A 85 -16.13 -15.02 9.82
C LEU A 85 -16.37 -14.10 8.63
N ASP A 86 -16.53 -14.65 7.42
CA ASP A 86 -16.86 -13.85 6.23
C ASP A 86 -18.26 -13.23 6.34
N ASN A 87 -19.21 -13.91 6.99
CA ASN A 87 -20.56 -13.36 7.20
C ASN A 87 -20.59 -12.28 8.30
N GLU A 88 -19.82 -12.40 9.38
CA GLU A 88 -19.68 -11.29 10.34
C GLU A 88 -18.94 -10.09 9.74
N PHE A 89 -17.90 -10.33 8.93
CA PHE A 89 -17.23 -9.28 8.18
C PHE A 89 -18.22 -8.60 7.23
N ALA A 90 -18.96 -9.38 6.42
CA ALA A 90 -19.95 -8.87 5.50
C ALA A 90 -21.05 -8.06 6.22
N ALA A 91 -21.58 -8.57 7.33
CA ALA A 91 -22.58 -7.86 8.14
C ALA A 91 -22.04 -6.51 8.66
N PHE A 92 -20.80 -6.48 9.14
CA PHE A 92 -20.16 -5.25 9.61
C PHE A 92 -19.95 -4.23 8.47
N TYR A 93 -19.42 -4.67 7.33
CA TYR A 93 -19.24 -3.80 6.15
C TYR A 93 -20.57 -3.33 5.55
N SER A 94 -21.61 -4.14 5.68
CA SER A 94 -22.96 -3.78 5.26
C SER A 94 -23.57 -2.74 6.20
N GLU A 95 -23.46 -2.91 7.52
CA GLU A 95 -23.97 -1.95 8.52
C GLU A 95 -23.25 -0.59 8.44
N VAL A 96 -21.93 -0.57 8.24
CA VAL A 96 -21.18 0.69 8.05
C VAL A 96 -21.40 1.30 6.65
N GLY A 97 -21.76 0.49 5.66
CA GLY A 97 -22.17 0.95 4.33
C GLY A 97 -23.52 1.67 4.34
N GLU A 98 -24.43 1.28 5.24
CA GLU A 98 -25.76 1.88 5.34
C GLU A 98 -25.80 3.22 6.10
N VAL A 99 -24.72 3.62 6.79
CA VAL A 99 -24.64 4.95 7.43
C VAL A 99 -24.42 6.11 6.43
N SER A 100 -24.25 5.80 5.14
CA SER A 100 -24.14 6.77 4.06
C SER A 100 -25.14 6.51 2.92
N GLY A 101 -26.44 6.73 3.17
CA GLY A 101 -27.36 7.20 2.13
C GLY A 101 -28.46 6.23 1.65
N SER A 102 -29.56 6.20 2.40
CA SER A 102 -30.98 6.09 1.99
C SER A 102 -31.38 5.61 0.56
N SER A 103 -32.18 4.53 0.55
CA SER A 103 -33.42 4.27 -0.23
C SER A 103 -33.41 3.43 -1.54
N SER A 104 -33.90 2.19 -1.37
CA SER A 104 -35.02 1.52 -2.10
C SER A 104 -34.74 0.42 -3.14
N ASP A 105 -35.29 -0.75 -2.78
CA ASP A 105 -35.98 -1.79 -3.58
C ASP A 105 -35.21 -2.73 -4.51
N THR A 106 -35.11 -3.98 -4.03
CA THR A 106 -35.29 -5.22 -4.79
C THR A 106 -36.34 -5.13 -5.90
N ARG A 107 -35.95 -5.50 -7.14
CA ARG A 107 -36.80 -6.24 -8.11
C ARG A 107 -35.97 -6.72 -9.31
N GLU A 108 -35.91 -8.04 -9.48
CA GLU A 108 -35.69 -8.67 -10.77
C GLU A 108 -36.77 -8.17 -11.76
N ARG A 109 -36.36 -7.53 -12.87
CA ARG A 109 -37.18 -7.31 -14.06
C ARG A 109 -36.29 -6.93 -15.23
N GLU A 110 -36.27 -7.81 -16.24
CA GLU A 110 -35.84 -7.51 -17.60
C GLU A 110 -36.46 -6.19 -18.07
N ASN A 111 -35.64 -5.16 -18.31
CA ASN A 111 -36.01 -4.04 -19.15
C ASN A 111 -34.76 -3.30 -19.63
N GLU A 112 -34.53 -3.37 -20.93
CA GLU A 112 -33.55 -2.61 -21.70
C GLU A 112 -33.88 -1.11 -21.59
N ARG A 113 -33.38 -0.41 -20.56
CA ARG A 113 -33.48 1.08 -20.47
C ARG A 113 -32.28 1.69 -19.74
N GLU A 114 -31.39 2.22 -20.58
CA GLU A 114 -30.54 3.41 -20.36
C GLU A 114 -29.59 3.37 -19.14
N ASP A 115 -28.42 2.79 -19.41
CA ASP A 115 -27.14 2.81 -18.67
C ASP A 115 -26.55 4.24 -18.58
N GLU A 116 -27.25 5.16 -17.91
CA GLU A 116 -26.74 6.50 -17.60
C GLU A 116 -26.59 6.73 -16.07
N GLY A 117 -27.07 5.81 -15.24
CA GLY A 117 -27.06 5.94 -13.77
C GLY A 117 -25.87 5.29 -13.04
N GLU A 118 -25.30 4.21 -13.58
CA GLU A 118 -24.16 3.51 -12.95
C GLU A 118 -22.82 4.18 -13.25
N VAL A 119 -22.76 5.04 -14.26
CA VAL A 119 -21.54 5.72 -14.72
C VAL A 119 -21.07 6.81 -13.76
N GLU A 120 -22.00 7.50 -13.10
CA GLU A 120 -21.72 8.49 -12.04
C GLU A 120 -21.23 7.82 -10.76
N ALA A 121 -21.70 6.61 -10.44
CA ALA A 121 -21.36 5.90 -9.21
C ALA A 121 -19.89 5.44 -9.16
N LEU A 122 -19.27 5.17 -10.31
CA LEU A 122 -17.87 4.77 -10.40
C LEU A 122 -16.92 5.98 -10.49
N SER A 123 -17.43 7.15 -10.86
CA SER A 123 -16.66 8.38 -10.96
C SER A 123 -16.04 8.76 -9.59
N GLY A 124 -14.79 9.22 -9.59
CA GLY A 124 -14.05 9.54 -8.37
C GLY A 124 -13.34 8.36 -7.70
N THR A 125 -13.56 7.12 -8.15
CA THR A 125 -12.87 5.94 -7.60
C THR A 125 -11.38 5.96 -7.97
N LYS A 126 -10.51 5.76 -6.97
CA LYS A 126 -9.05 5.68 -7.18
C LYS A 126 -8.65 4.26 -7.60
N VAL A 127 -7.94 4.16 -8.72
CA VAL A 127 -7.51 2.90 -9.34
C VAL A 127 -6.03 2.95 -9.71
N ARG A 128 -5.46 1.82 -10.15
CA ARG A 128 -4.12 1.76 -10.76
C ARG A 128 -4.27 1.43 -12.24
N ALA A 129 -3.81 2.34 -13.10
CA ALA A 129 -3.94 2.22 -14.54
C ALA A 129 -2.58 1.95 -15.21
N PRO A 130 -2.54 1.08 -16.24
CA PRO A 130 -1.34 0.84 -17.03
C PRO A 130 -1.03 2.02 -17.96
N TYR A 131 0.24 2.44 -17.98
CA TYR A 131 0.80 3.49 -18.82
C TYR A 131 1.99 2.97 -19.62
N CYS A 132 1.93 3.12 -20.94
CA CYS A 132 3.07 2.84 -21.82
C CYS A 132 3.88 4.12 -22.04
N THR A 133 5.15 4.10 -21.62
CA THR A 133 6.10 5.15 -21.96
C THR A 133 6.52 5.06 -23.43
N SER A 134 7.06 6.15 -24.00
CA SER A 134 7.55 6.18 -25.39
C SER A 134 8.69 5.19 -25.68
N TRP A 135 9.35 4.69 -24.64
CA TRP A 135 10.40 3.67 -24.73
C TRP A 135 9.86 2.23 -24.59
N GLY A 136 8.54 2.05 -24.49
CA GLY A 136 7.88 0.75 -24.49
C GLY A 136 7.77 0.07 -23.12
N THR A 137 8.14 0.74 -22.03
CA THR A 137 7.95 0.19 -20.68
C THR A 137 6.51 0.43 -20.22
N LEU A 138 5.83 -0.66 -19.81
CA LEU A 138 4.50 -0.66 -19.20
C LEU A 138 4.63 -0.46 -17.69
N GLU A 139 4.07 0.61 -17.16
CA GLU A 139 4.09 0.95 -15.73
C GLU A 139 2.69 1.20 -15.20
N TYR A 140 2.43 0.88 -13.94
CA TYR A 140 1.12 1.09 -13.32
C TYR A 140 1.14 2.31 -12.40
N HIS A 141 0.33 3.31 -12.72
CA HIS A 141 0.27 4.59 -12.02
C HIS A 141 -1.09 4.80 -11.36
N ASN A 142 -1.10 5.62 -10.30
CA ASN A 142 -2.33 5.96 -9.58
C ASN A 142 -3.21 6.84 -10.47
N ALA A 143 -4.44 6.41 -10.68
CA ALA A 143 -5.42 7.08 -11.50
C ALA A 143 -6.78 7.14 -10.81
N MET A 144 -7.71 7.90 -11.40
CA MET A 144 -9.05 8.11 -10.88
C MET A 144 -10.05 7.98 -12.02
N ILE A 145 -11.13 7.22 -11.80
CA ILE A 145 -12.19 7.03 -12.80
C ILE A 145 -12.98 8.33 -12.95
N VAL A 146 -13.27 8.73 -14.18
CA VAL A 146 -14.09 9.90 -14.51
C VAL A 146 -15.41 9.52 -15.15
N GLY A 147 -15.43 8.42 -15.90
CA GLY A 147 -16.61 7.92 -16.56
C GLY A 147 -16.34 6.55 -17.18
N THR A 148 -17.38 5.92 -17.68
CA THR A 148 -17.30 4.71 -18.49
C THR A 148 -17.39 5.13 -19.95
N GLU A 149 -16.68 4.40 -20.81
CA GLU A 149 -16.79 4.56 -22.26
C GLU A 149 -17.34 3.26 -22.84
N SER A 150 -18.52 3.35 -23.44
CA SER A 150 -19.15 2.23 -24.15
C SER A 150 -18.42 2.02 -25.47
N CYS A 151 -17.37 1.21 -25.43
CA CYS A 151 -16.68 0.77 -26.64
C CYS A 151 -17.57 -0.22 -27.41
N LYS A 152 -17.46 -0.27 -28.75
CA LYS A 152 -18.27 -1.15 -29.61
C LYS A 152 -18.01 -2.66 -29.44
N GLY A 153 -17.16 -3.05 -28.49
CA GLY A 153 -16.87 -4.44 -28.12
C GLY A 153 -17.59 -4.81 -26.82
N ASP A 154 -17.76 -6.11 -26.58
CA ASP A 154 -18.45 -6.68 -25.41
C ASP A 154 -17.70 -6.47 -24.07
N GLU A 155 -16.79 -5.49 -24.00
CA GLU A 155 -15.93 -5.21 -22.85
C GLU A 155 -16.17 -3.79 -22.35
N ALA A 156 -16.65 -3.68 -21.11
CA ALA A 156 -16.83 -2.40 -20.44
C ALA A 156 -15.47 -1.71 -20.21
N GLN A 157 -15.30 -0.51 -20.77
CA GLN A 157 -14.10 0.28 -20.59
C GLN A 157 -14.38 1.46 -19.66
N VAL A 158 -13.40 1.75 -18.81
CA VAL A 158 -13.44 2.88 -17.88
C VAL A 158 -12.35 3.88 -18.20
N ARG A 159 -12.66 5.12 -17.90
CA ARG A 159 -11.90 6.29 -18.31
C ARG A 159 -11.23 6.89 -17.11
N VAL A 160 -9.91 7.05 -17.18
CA VAL A 160 -9.10 7.33 -15.98
C VAL A 160 -8.17 8.53 -16.17
N LEU A 161 -8.02 9.34 -15.12
CA LEU A 161 -7.06 10.44 -15.02
C LEU A 161 -5.94 10.06 -14.07
N TYR A 162 -4.68 10.27 -14.45
CA TYR A 162 -3.55 10.04 -13.55
C TYR A 162 -3.48 11.12 -12.45
N VAL A 163 -3.46 10.68 -11.19
CA VAL A 163 -3.47 11.58 -10.01
C VAL A 163 -2.12 12.28 -9.83
N HIS A 164 -1.03 11.61 -10.18
CA HIS A 164 0.34 12.12 -10.04
C HIS A 164 1.10 12.06 -11.37
N PRO A 165 0.78 12.93 -12.34
CA PRO A 165 1.37 12.86 -13.68
C PRO A 165 2.87 13.23 -13.66
N THR A 166 3.73 12.25 -13.96
CA THR A 166 5.19 12.42 -14.02
C THR A 166 5.68 12.88 -15.39
N GLN A 167 4.93 12.57 -16.45
CA GLN A 167 5.20 12.96 -17.83
C GLN A 167 4.18 13.98 -18.36
N LYS A 168 4.57 14.81 -19.33
CA LYS A 168 3.66 15.82 -19.92
C LYS A 168 2.44 15.20 -20.61
N SER A 169 2.61 14.01 -21.19
CA SER A 169 1.54 13.19 -21.75
C SER A 169 0.53 12.79 -20.69
N MET A 170 0.94 12.48 -19.45
CA MET A 170 0.04 12.00 -18.39
C MET A 170 -0.87 13.08 -17.79
N LYS A 171 -0.64 14.36 -18.12
CA LYS A 171 -1.44 15.47 -17.57
C LYS A 171 -2.81 15.53 -18.23
N PRO A 172 -3.89 15.75 -17.47
CA PRO A 172 -5.20 15.94 -18.06
C PRO A 172 -5.29 17.29 -18.77
N CYS A 173 -6.09 17.38 -19.84
CA CYS A 173 -6.33 18.62 -20.56
C CYS A 173 -7.26 19.53 -19.76
N PRO A 174 -6.82 20.73 -19.34
CA PRO A 174 -7.69 21.66 -18.60
C PRO A 174 -8.90 22.10 -19.42
N PHE A 175 -8.72 22.31 -20.72
CA PHE A 175 -9.81 22.69 -21.62
C PHE A 175 -10.82 21.56 -21.86
N PHE A 176 -10.42 20.30 -21.66
CA PHE A 176 -11.38 19.22 -21.75
C PHE A 176 -12.23 19.13 -20.49
N LEU A 177 -11.64 19.31 -19.31
CA LEU A 177 -12.40 19.35 -18.05
C LEU A 177 -13.47 20.46 -18.04
N GLU A 178 -13.34 21.45 -18.94
CA GLU A 178 -14.26 22.56 -19.14
C GLU A 178 -15.10 22.42 -20.44
N ASP A 179 -15.10 21.27 -21.10
CA ASP A 179 -15.82 20.98 -22.36
C ASP A 179 -15.48 21.92 -23.55
N ASN A 180 -14.33 22.58 -23.49
CA ASN A 180 -13.86 23.58 -24.47
C ASN A 180 -12.69 23.08 -25.35
N CYS A 181 -12.38 21.78 -25.32
CA CYS A 181 -11.26 21.22 -26.06
C CYS A 181 -11.59 21.03 -27.55
N ARG A 182 -10.96 21.83 -28.42
CA ARG A 182 -11.11 21.71 -29.89
C ARG A 182 -10.50 20.46 -30.51
N PHE A 183 -9.65 19.75 -29.78
CA PHE A 183 -8.80 18.70 -30.35
C PHE A 183 -9.23 17.28 -30.00
N ALA A 184 -10.25 17.08 -29.15
CA ALA A 184 -10.79 15.77 -28.73
C ALA A 184 -9.67 14.69 -28.60
N ASP A 185 -9.67 13.71 -29.50
CA ASP A 185 -8.77 12.53 -29.53
C ASP A 185 -7.33 12.84 -29.98
N ASN A 186 -7.06 14.04 -30.49
CA ASN A 186 -5.75 14.51 -30.98
C ASN A 186 -5.10 15.55 -30.05
N CYS A 187 -5.51 15.59 -28.78
CA CYS A 187 -4.90 16.50 -27.81
C CYS A 187 -3.42 16.14 -27.54
N ARG A 188 -2.56 17.15 -27.34
CA ARG A 188 -1.11 16.97 -27.10
C ARG A 188 -0.78 16.40 -25.72
N VAL A 189 -1.65 16.69 -24.77
CA VAL A 189 -1.75 16.04 -23.46
C VAL A 189 -2.72 14.89 -23.62
N LEU A 190 -2.64 13.83 -22.78
CA LEU A 190 -3.49 12.62 -22.87
C LEU A 190 -4.84 12.99 -23.47
N PRO A 191 -5.03 12.75 -24.78
CA PRO A 191 -6.36 12.71 -25.29
C PRO A 191 -7.01 11.56 -24.52
N TRP A 192 -8.30 11.70 -24.36
CA TRP A 192 -9.06 10.60 -23.81
C TRP A 192 -8.80 9.33 -24.60
#